data_AF-A0A4V4HIX0-F1
#
_entry.id   AF-A0A4V4HIX0-F1
#
_cell.length_a   1.000
_cell.length_b   1.000
_cell.length_c   1.000
_cell.angle_alpha   90.00
_cell.angle_beta   90.00
_cell.angle_gamma   90.00
#
_symmetry.space_group_name_H-M   'P 1'
#
loop_
_entity.id
_entity.type
_entity.pdbx_description
1 polymer ?
#
loop_
_entity_poly.entity_id
_entity_poly.type
_entity_poly.pdbx_seq_one_letter_code
_entity_poly.pdbx_strand_id
1 'polypeptide(L)'
;MSNPMKRKHEELDDSDDEEPYFGKQILPVANLPADFDGVPTDGMEYLFTVRRDARLLPQITRVPNPYEEPLPPPRLSSIPHPSIPSEEWRSVLGMRFKNLKQNLTQPTIHVDISSSSNRKLMPDKQERALWWEFLAGKPQTIWDPPKKLSKKKEKQLAKRGIRISESFKMEAEGGTTVQEYQVEDESVIVANVSNEVPAESPVLAIYRHVKPTPSLLKHIDEKTALHLLMYFTHWINLHLSSSSDSDPPFPRLRQTHAQWIFALLTRIEEHVSADDMSLLRNLARACISLLGTLIQEKAPEASETEPETETDPWIDVCSCWMIVSLIVGFWGQRDLWMDAEEILRKTRLET
;
A
#
# COMPACT_ATOMS: atom_id res chain seq x y z
N MET A 1 49.19 -48.25 -29.03
CA MET A 1 48.80 -47.15 -28.11
C MET A 1 47.44 -46.67 -28.54
N SER A 2 46.48 -46.81 -27.64
CA SER A 2 45.05 -46.91 -27.91
C SER A 2 44.34 -45.69 -27.34
N ASN A 3 43.60 -44.97 -28.18
CA ASN A 3 42.20 -44.58 -27.95
C ASN A 3 41.71 -43.60 -29.03
N PRO A 4 40.86 -44.06 -29.96
CA PRO A 4 39.85 -43.23 -30.60
C PRO A 4 38.55 -43.29 -29.79
N MET A 5 37.79 -42.20 -29.75
CA MET A 5 36.31 -42.18 -29.84
C MET A 5 35.79 -40.77 -29.51
N LYS A 6 35.58 -39.98 -30.57
CA LYS A 6 34.61 -38.87 -30.55
C LYS A 6 33.23 -39.49 -30.72
N ARG A 7 32.41 -39.51 -29.68
CA ARG A 7 30.98 -39.83 -29.80
C ARG A 7 30.25 -38.59 -30.31
N LYS A 8 29.67 -38.71 -31.50
CA LYS A 8 28.71 -37.77 -32.09
C LYS A 8 27.34 -38.13 -31.48
N HIS A 9 26.82 -37.28 -30.61
CA HIS A 9 25.48 -37.43 -30.04
C HIS A 9 24.49 -36.90 -31.09
N GLU A 10 23.83 -37.79 -31.82
CA GLU A 10 22.61 -37.46 -32.59
C GLU A 10 21.48 -37.31 -31.57
N GLU A 11 21.08 -36.07 -31.30
CA GLU A 11 19.77 -35.77 -30.70
C GLU A 11 18.71 -36.09 -31.75
N LEU A 12 18.16 -37.31 -31.69
CA LEU A 12 16.84 -37.61 -32.21
C LEU A 12 15.85 -37.21 -31.13
N ASP A 13 15.52 -35.92 -31.08
CA ASP A 13 14.40 -35.40 -30.30
C ASP A 13 13.13 -35.56 -31.15
N ASP A 14 12.62 -36.80 -31.20
CA ASP A 14 11.37 -37.19 -31.84
C ASP A 14 10.20 -36.91 -30.87
N SER A 15 10.08 -35.64 -30.47
CA SER A 15 9.00 -35.16 -29.60
C SER A 15 7.75 -34.94 -30.45
N ASP A 16 6.92 -35.98 -30.53
CA ASP A 16 5.62 -36.06 -31.24
C ASP A 16 4.52 -35.15 -30.62
N ASP A 17 4.91 -34.20 -29.76
CA ASP A 17 4.04 -33.20 -29.11
C ASP A 17 4.18 -31.82 -29.78
N GLU A 18 4.51 -31.77 -31.09
CA GLU A 18 4.46 -30.53 -31.85
C GLU A 18 2.98 -30.15 -32.10
N GLU A 19 2.39 -29.50 -31.10
CA GLU A 19 1.03 -28.96 -31.12
C GLU A 19 0.79 -28.27 -32.49
N PRO A 20 -0.20 -28.73 -33.28
CA PRO A 20 -0.31 -28.34 -34.68
C PRO A 20 -0.51 -26.82 -34.77
N TYR A 21 0.56 -26.10 -35.09
CA TYR A 21 0.52 -24.68 -35.33
C TYR A 21 -0.59 -24.35 -36.33
N PHE A 22 -1.46 -23.41 -35.96
CA PHE A 22 -2.52 -22.91 -36.82
C PHE A 22 -1.98 -22.62 -38.22
N GLY A 23 -2.42 -23.40 -39.22
CA GLY A 23 -2.02 -23.25 -40.62
C GLY A 23 -1.17 -24.39 -41.20
N LYS A 24 -0.69 -25.36 -40.40
CA LYS A 24 -0.04 -26.57 -40.95
C LYS A 24 -1.06 -27.49 -41.64
N GLN A 25 -0.67 -28.08 -42.77
CA GLN A 25 -1.52 -28.99 -43.54
C GLN A 25 -1.58 -30.37 -42.86
N ILE A 26 -2.76 -30.73 -42.36
CA ILE A 26 -3.00 -32.03 -41.69
C ILE A 26 -3.52 -33.13 -42.63
N LEU A 27 -4.12 -32.76 -43.77
CA LEU A 27 -4.68 -33.70 -44.75
C LEU A 27 -3.91 -33.65 -46.06
N PRO A 28 -3.69 -34.79 -46.74
CA PRO A 28 -3.09 -34.82 -48.06
C PRO A 28 -3.99 -34.06 -49.06
N VAL A 29 -3.36 -33.37 -50.01
CA VAL A 29 -4.04 -32.60 -51.06
C VAL A 29 -3.48 -33.04 -52.40
N ALA A 30 -4.35 -33.25 -53.37
CA ALA A 30 -3.96 -33.70 -54.71
C ALA A 30 -3.13 -32.61 -55.41
N ASN A 31 -2.20 -33.02 -56.26
CA ASN A 31 -1.41 -32.11 -57.08
C ASN A 31 -2.02 -32.04 -58.49
N LEU A 32 -3.11 -31.29 -58.63
CA LEU A 32 -3.81 -31.11 -59.89
C LEU A 32 -3.30 -29.87 -60.66
N PRO A 33 -3.48 -29.80 -62.00
CA PRO A 33 -3.23 -28.59 -62.77
C PRO A 33 -4.06 -27.40 -62.27
N ALA A 34 -3.53 -26.19 -62.41
CA ALA A 34 -4.19 -24.97 -61.92
C ALA A 34 -5.53 -24.69 -62.64
N ASP A 35 -5.63 -25.14 -63.88
CA ASP A 35 -6.76 -25.03 -64.80
C ASP A 35 -7.76 -26.19 -64.71
N PHE A 36 -7.63 -27.09 -63.72
CA PHE A 36 -8.56 -28.20 -63.52
C PHE A 36 -10.01 -27.70 -63.33
N ASP A 37 -10.91 -28.09 -64.25
CA ASP A 37 -12.32 -27.71 -64.30
C ASP A 37 -13.28 -28.90 -64.12
N GLY A 38 -12.74 -30.09 -63.85
CA GLY A 38 -13.49 -31.32 -63.62
C GLY A 38 -14.22 -31.35 -62.27
N VAL A 39 -15.16 -32.29 -62.14
CA VAL A 39 -15.81 -32.58 -60.85
C VAL A 39 -14.85 -33.40 -59.98
N PRO A 40 -14.53 -32.97 -58.75
CA PRO A 40 -13.66 -33.74 -57.85
C PRO A 40 -14.24 -35.13 -57.60
N THR A 41 -13.42 -36.16 -57.77
CA THR A 41 -13.83 -37.55 -57.61
C THR A 41 -13.43 -38.14 -56.25
N ASP A 42 -12.43 -37.53 -55.59
CA ASP A 42 -11.98 -37.91 -54.25
C ASP A 42 -11.86 -36.70 -53.29
N GLY A 43 -11.53 -36.98 -52.02
CA GLY A 43 -11.36 -35.94 -51.00
C GLY A 43 -10.11 -35.07 -51.16
N MET A 44 -9.05 -35.57 -51.78
CA MET A 44 -7.79 -34.85 -52.00
C MET A 44 -7.93 -33.83 -53.14
N GLU A 45 -8.64 -34.19 -54.22
CA GLU A 45 -9.03 -33.31 -55.33
C GLU A 45 -9.99 -32.22 -54.84
N TYR A 46 -10.94 -32.58 -53.97
CA TYR A 46 -11.84 -31.61 -53.33
C TYR A 46 -11.08 -30.59 -52.47
N LEU A 47 -10.11 -31.02 -51.65
CA LEU A 47 -9.30 -30.09 -50.87
C LEU A 47 -8.42 -29.19 -51.76
N PHE A 48 -7.98 -29.67 -52.92
CA PHE A 48 -7.27 -28.85 -53.90
C PHE A 48 -8.16 -27.73 -54.45
N THR A 49 -9.39 -28.05 -54.87
CA THR A 49 -10.33 -27.03 -55.38
C THR A 49 -10.73 -26.03 -54.30
N VAL A 50 -11.04 -26.49 -53.09
CA VAL A 50 -11.35 -25.60 -51.95
C VAL A 50 -10.18 -24.67 -51.64
N ARG A 51 -8.93 -25.14 -51.65
CA ARG A 51 -7.75 -24.29 -51.42
C ARG A 51 -7.53 -23.29 -52.54
N ARG A 52 -7.74 -23.69 -53.80
CA ARG A 52 -7.69 -22.78 -54.95
C ARG A 52 -8.71 -21.67 -54.77
N ASP A 53 -9.95 -22.02 -54.45
CA ASP A 53 -11.05 -21.07 -54.33
C ASP A 53 -10.88 -20.17 -53.08
N ALA A 54 -10.40 -20.72 -51.96
CA ALA A 54 -10.08 -19.95 -50.76
C ALA A 54 -8.96 -18.92 -51.00
N ARG A 55 -8.00 -19.17 -51.90
CA ARG A 55 -6.98 -18.18 -52.30
C ARG A 55 -7.57 -17.01 -53.11
N LEU A 56 -8.73 -17.21 -53.74
CA LEU A 56 -9.44 -16.14 -54.45
C LEU A 56 -10.26 -15.28 -53.48
N LEU A 57 -10.55 -15.79 -52.28
CA LEU A 57 -11.28 -15.06 -51.25
C LEU A 57 -10.32 -14.20 -50.40
N PRO A 58 -10.79 -13.04 -49.91
CA PRO A 58 -10.02 -12.23 -48.96
C PRO A 58 -9.77 -13.02 -47.67
N GLN A 59 -8.50 -13.08 -47.24
CA GLN A 59 -8.08 -13.80 -46.05
C GLN A 59 -8.73 -13.26 -44.76
N ILE A 60 -9.01 -11.96 -44.72
CA ILE A 60 -9.70 -11.28 -43.63
C ILE A 60 -10.71 -10.33 -44.24
N THR A 61 -11.98 -10.49 -43.89
CA THR A 61 -13.03 -9.52 -44.19
C THR A 61 -13.40 -8.77 -42.92
N ARG A 62 -13.51 -7.45 -43.01
CA ARG A 62 -14.03 -6.62 -41.91
C ARG A 62 -15.36 -6.03 -42.35
N VAL A 63 -16.41 -6.32 -41.59
CA VAL A 63 -17.73 -5.70 -41.75
C VAL A 63 -17.76 -4.43 -40.90
N PRO A 64 -18.22 -3.28 -41.43
CA PRO A 64 -18.34 -2.06 -40.64
C PRO A 64 -19.29 -2.29 -39.46
N ASN A 65 -18.89 -1.83 -38.27
CA ASN A 65 -19.70 -2.00 -37.07
C ASN A 65 -20.84 -0.97 -37.09
N PRO A 66 -22.12 -1.39 -37.09
CA PRO A 66 -23.26 -0.46 -37.08
C PRO A 66 -23.35 0.37 -35.80
N TYR A 67 -22.62 -0.01 -34.75
CA TYR A 67 -22.52 0.70 -33.47
C TYR A 67 -21.20 1.46 -33.30
N GLU A 68 -20.46 1.72 -34.38
CA GLU A 68 -19.26 2.56 -34.31
C GLU A 68 -19.69 4.02 -34.10
N GLU A 69 -19.85 4.40 -32.83
CA GLU A 69 -20.08 5.79 -32.45
C GLU A 69 -18.84 6.63 -32.82
N PRO A 70 -19.04 7.85 -33.36
CA PRO A 70 -17.92 8.73 -33.66
C PRO A 70 -17.10 8.93 -32.39
N LEU A 71 -15.80 8.64 -32.47
CA LEU A 71 -14.89 8.84 -31.35
C LEU A 71 -15.07 10.26 -30.82
N PRO A 72 -15.25 10.44 -29.50
CA PRO A 72 -15.34 11.77 -28.94
C PRO A 72 -14.13 12.58 -29.38
N PRO A 73 -14.31 13.87 -29.72
CA PRO A 73 -13.21 14.69 -30.19
C PRO A 73 -12.05 14.60 -29.20
N PRO A 74 -10.79 14.55 -29.69
CA PRO A 74 -9.64 14.50 -28.81
C PRO A 74 -9.74 15.66 -27.84
N ARG A 75 -9.79 15.36 -26.54
CA ARG A 75 -9.84 16.39 -25.51
C ARG A 75 -8.62 17.27 -25.72
N LEU A 76 -8.83 18.51 -26.16
CA LEU A 76 -7.76 19.50 -26.26
C LEU A 76 -7.04 19.50 -24.93
N SER A 77 -5.73 19.23 -24.96
CA SER A 77 -4.87 19.13 -23.79
C SER A 77 -5.09 20.37 -22.94
N SER A 78 -5.87 20.23 -21.86
CA SER A 78 -6.15 21.35 -20.99
C SER A 78 -4.83 21.84 -20.42
N ILE A 79 -4.66 23.16 -20.37
CA ILE A 79 -3.49 23.78 -19.75
C ILE A 79 -3.32 23.16 -18.36
N PRO A 80 -2.16 22.55 -18.04
CA PRO A 80 -1.93 21.90 -16.76
C PRO A 80 -2.21 22.88 -15.61
N HIS A 81 -2.87 22.39 -14.55
CA HIS A 81 -3.15 23.22 -13.38
C HIS A 81 -1.83 23.73 -12.77
N PRO A 82 -1.71 25.01 -12.36
CA PRO A 82 -0.45 25.56 -11.84
C PRO A 82 0.06 24.86 -10.58
N SER A 83 -0.82 24.18 -9.84
CA SER A 83 -0.45 23.37 -8.67
C SER A 83 0.16 22.01 -9.01
N ILE A 84 0.07 21.53 -10.26
CA ILE A 84 0.68 20.27 -10.67
C ILE A 84 2.20 20.49 -10.81
N PRO A 85 3.03 19.64 -10.19
CA PRO A 85 4.47 19.76 -10.31
C PRO A 85 4.96 19.63 -11.76
N SER A 86 5.97 20.41 -12.13
CA SER A 86 6.57 20.35 -13.47
C SER A 86 7.15 18.96 -13.77
N GLU A 87 7.22 18.58 -15.04
CA GLU A 87 7.80 17.30 -15.46
C GLU A 87 9.29 17.18 -15.08
N GLU A 88 10.03 18.28 -15.18
CA GLU A 88 11.43 18.36 -14.75
C GLU A 88 11.58 18.05 -13.25
N TRP A 89 10.75 18.65 -12.40
CA TRP A 89 10.77 18.39 -10.96
C TRP A 89 10.46 16.93 -10.66
N ARG A 90 9.45 16.36 -11.32
CA ARG A 90 9.06 14.94 -11.17
C ARG A 90 10.20 14.00 -11.56
N SER A 91 10.91 14.33 -12.64
CA SER A 91 12.06 13.56 -13.14
C SER A 91 13.24 13.60 -12.17
N VAL A 92 13.57 14.79 -11.65
CA VAL A 92 14.62 14.97 -10.64
C VAL A 92 14.26 14.24 -9.34
N LEU A 93 13.00 14.30 -8.90
CA LEU A 93 12.53 13.58 -7.73
C LEU A 93 12.67 12.06 -7.91
N GLY A 94 12.22 11.50 -9.02
CA GLY A 94 12.34 10.07 -9.32
C GLY A 94 13.79 9.61 -9.34
N MET A 95 14.69 10.37 -9.97
CA MET A 95 16.13 10.09 -9.97
C MET A 95 16.71 10.11 -8.54
N ARG A 96 16.42 11.15 -7.75
CA ARG A 96 16.91 11.26 -6.37
C ARG A 96 16.37 10.14 -5.49
N PHE A 97 15.12 9.73 -5.69
CA PHE A 97 14.51 8.63 -4.97
C PHE A 97 15.17 7.29 -5.31
N LYS A 98 15.48 7.03 -6.59
CA LYS A 98 16.25 5.85 -6.99
C LYS A 98 17.63 5.82 -6.32
N ASN A 99 18.33 6.95 -6.30
CA ASN A 99 19.64 7.07 -5.63
C ASN A 99 19.52 6.84 -4.12
N LEU A 100 18.50 7.40 -3.47
CA LEU A 100 18.23 7.17 -2.05
C LEU A 100 18.02 5.69 -1.76
N LYS A 101 17.21 5.01 -2.58
CA LYS A 101 16.91 3.59 -2.44
C LYS A 101 18.19 2.74 -2.58
N GLN A 102 19.04 3.04 -3.56
CA GLN A 102 20.35 2.40 -3.71
C GLN A 102 21.23 2.62 -2.48
N ASN A 103 21.28 3.84 -1.97
CA ASN A 103 22.09 4.18 -0.77
C ASN A 103 21.59 3.46 0.49
N LEU A 104 20.29 3.23 0.63
CA LEU A 104 19.72 2.48 1.76
C LEU A 104 20.03 0.98 1.71
N THR A 105 20.20 0.42 0.50
CA THR A 105 20.55 -1.00 0.30
C THR A 105 22.05 -1.25 0.45
N GLN A 106 22.89 -0.23 0.28
CA GLN A 106 24.34 -0.39 0.43
C GLN A 106 24.69 -0.80 1.87
N PRO A 107 25.40 -1.93 2.08
CA PRO A 107 25.90 -2.30 3.39
C PRO A 107 26.94 -1.27 3.81
N THR A 108 26.62 -0.45 4.81
CA THR A 108 27.57 0.51 5.39
C THR A 108 28.73 -0.28 6.01
N ILE A 109 29.90 -0.23 5.36
CA ILE A 109 31.06 -1.13 5.54
C ILE A 109 31.62 -1.19 6.98
N HIS A 110 31.24 -0.31 7.91
CA HIS A 110 31.85 -0.25 9.26
C HIS A 110 30.90 0.08 10.42
N VAL A 111 29.59 -0.20 10.31
CA VAL A 111 28.66 0.06 11.42
C VAL A 111 27.80 -1.17 11.69
N ASP A 112 28.44 -2.26 12.09
CA ASP A 112 27.77 -3.33 12.82
C ASP A 112 27.52 -2.84 14.25
N ILE A 113 26.44 -2.09 14.43
CA ILE A 113 25.85 -1.88 15.75
C ILE A 113 25.29 -3.25 16.12
N SER A 114 26.10 -4.04 16.82
CA SER A 114 25.70 -5.28 17.48
C SER A 114 24.30 -5.07 18.08
N SER A 115 23.29 -5.73 17.50
CA SER A 115 21.88 -5.57 17.88
C SER A 115 21.62 -6.31 19.21
N SER A 116 22.33 -5.91 20.27
CA SER A 116 22.27 -6.51 21.59
C SER A 116 21.15 -5.87 22.42
N SER A 117 19.91 -5.96 21.96
CA SER A 117 18.78 -5.63 22.81
C SER A 117 17.59 -6.53 22.55
N ASN A 118 17.25 -7.36 23.54
CA ASN A 118 15.98 -8.09 23.62
C ASN A 118 14.75 -7.15 23.78
N ARG A 119 14.87 -5.87 23.43
CA ARG A 119 13.79 -4.88 23.49
C ARG A 119 13.07 -4.87 22.15
N LYS A 120 11.76 -5.12 22.17
CA LYS A 120 10.90 -4.96 21.01
C LYS A 120 11.04 -3.50 20.53
N LEU A 121 11.51 -3.30 19.30
CA LEU A 121 11.75 -1.95 18.73
C LEU A 121 10.50 -1.34 18.12
N MET A 122 9.54 -2.17 17.70
CA MET A 122 8.35 -1.76 16.97
C MET A 122 7.15 -2.66 17.28
N PRO A 123 5.91 -2.18 17.11
CA PRO A 123 4.69 -3.00 17.24
C PRO A 123 4.65 -4.15 16.22
N ASP A 124 3.78 -5.14 16.45
CA ASP A 124 3.58 -6.22 15.47
C ASP A 124 2.80 -5.68 14.26
N LYS A 125 3.02 -6.25 13.08
CA LYS A 125 2.43 -5.78 11.81
C LYS A 125 0.90 -5.69 11.85
N GLN A 126 0.23 -6.54 12.61
CA GLN A 126 -1.24 -6.59 12.66
C GLN A 126 -1.85 -5.54 13.61
N GLU A 127 -1.03 -4.88 14.42
CA GLU A 127 -1.48 -4.03 15.52
C GLU A 127 -1.65 -2.57 15.07
N ARG A 128 -2.63 -2.28 14.19
CA ARG A 128 -2.86 -0.94 13.62
C ARG A 128 -2.88 0.19 14.67
N ALA A 129 -3.63 0.01 15.75
CA ALA A 129 -3.74 1.02 16.79
C ALA A 129 -2.38 1.28 17.48
N LEU A 130 -1.61 0.23 17.77
CA LEU A 130 -0.30 0.36 18.41
C LEU A 130 0.73 1.01 17.48
N TRP A 131 0.63 0.79 16.17
CA TRP A 131 1.42 1.52 15.17
C TRP A 131 1.13 3.01 15.17
N TRP A 132 -0.14 3.42 15.28
CA TRP A 132 -0.47 4.83 15.40
C TRP A 132 0.17 5.45 16.65
N GLU A 133 0.06 4.78 17.78
CA GLU A 133 0.65 5.27 19.04
C GLU A 133 2.18 5.33 19.00
N PHE A 134 2.81 4.35 18.37
CA PHE A 134 4.24 4.33 18.12
C PHE A 134 4.67 5.53 17.27
N LEU A 135 4.00 5.76 16.14
CA LEU A 135 4.33 6.87 15.22
C LEU A 135 4.09 8.23 15.87
N ALA A 136 3.04 8.34 16.69
CA ALA A 136 2.72 9.53 17.48
C ALA A 136 3.73 9.83 18.61
N GLY A 137 4.73 8.97 18.83
CA GLY A 137 5.75 9.16 19.86
C GLY A 137 5.28 8.82 21.27
N LYS A 138 4.21 8.02 21.42
CA LYS A 138 3.79 7.55 22.74
C LYS A 138 4.84 6.60 23.34
N PRO A 139 5.02 6.61 24.68
CA PRO A 139 6.00 5.76 25.34
C PRO A 139 5.75 4.27 25.09
N GLN A 140 6.81 3.47 25.20
CA GLN A 140 6.79 2.03 24.98
C GLN A 140 5.74 1.29 25.82
N THR A 141 5.42 1.79 27.01
CA THR A 141 4.38 1.23 27.88
C THR A 141 2.99 1.23 27.23
N ILE A 142 2.72 2.16 26.30
CA ILE A 142 1.42 2.30 25.64
C ILE A 142 1.34 1.39 24.41
N TRP A 143 2.38 1.37 23.56
CA TRP A 143 2.34 0.59 22.32
C TRP A 143 2.88 -0.85 22.47
N ASP A 144 3.60 -1.16 23.55
CA ASP A 144 4.03 -2.52 23.91
C ASP A 144 3.56 -2.88 25.32
N PRO A 145 2.24 -3.00 25.54
CA PRO A 145 1.72 -3.39 26.84
C PRO A 145 2.29 -4.76 27.22
N PRO A 146 2.74 -4.95 28.48
CA PRO A 146 3.29 -6.22 28.91
C PRO A 146 2.27 -7.32 28.64
N LYS A 147 2.65 -8.30 27.80
CA LYS A 147 1.77 -9.41 27.40
C LYS A 147 1.17 -10.02 28.65
N LYS A 148 -0.13 -9.78 28.88
CA LYS A 148 -0.86 -10.40 30.00
C LYS A 148 -0.62 -11.90 29.90
N LEU A 149 0.00 -12.49 30.93
CA LEU A 149 0.35 -13.90 30.93
C LEU A 149 -0.88 -14.69 30.53
N SER A 150 -0.80 -15.40 29.39
CA SER A 150 -1.93 -16.19 28.89
C SER A 150 -2.47 -17.07 30.01
N LYS A 151 -3.80 -17.09 30.20
CA LYS A 151 -4.51 -17.89 31.22
C LYS A 151 -4.10 -19.37 31.21
N LYS A 152 -3.57 -19.89 30.09
CA LYS A 152 -3.01 -21.25 30.00
C LYS A 152 -1.71 -21.41 30.80
N LYS A 153 -0.82 -20.42 30.78
CA LYS A 153 0.45 -20.43 31.53
C LYS A 153 0.19 -20.22 33.02
N GLU A 154 -0.79 -19.39 33.37
CA GLU A 154 -1.26 -19.22 34.75
C GLU A 154 -1.82 -20.52 35.33
N LYS A 155 -2.64 -21.27 34.58
CA LYS A 155 -3.10 -22.61 34.99
C LYS A 155 -1.98 -23.64 35.09
N GLN A 156 -0.94 -23.57 34.26
CA GLN A 156 0.23 -24.46 34.38
C GLN A 156 1.13 -24.11 35.58
N LEU A 157 1.30 -22.82 35.88
CA LEU A 157 2.02 -22.35 37.06
C LEU A 157 1.28 -22.70 38.36
N ALA A 158 -0.05 -22.56 38.38
CA ALA A 158 -0.88 -23.03 39.48
C ALA A 158 -0.78 -24.55 39.69
N LYS A 159 -0.68 -25.34 38.60
CA LYS A 159 -0.46 -26.81 38.68
C LYS A 159 0.95 -27.20 39.15
N ARG A 160 1.94 -26.31 39.04
CA ARG A 160 3.32 -26.56 39.52
C ARG A 160 3.54 -26.24 41.00
N GLY A 161 2.48 -25.89 41.74
CA GLY A 161 2.55 -25.68 43.19
C GLY A 161 3.33 -24.44 43.63
N ILE A 162 3.73 -23.57 42.69
CA ILE A 162 4.34 -22.28 43.00
C ILE A 162 3.19 -21.35 43.40
N ARG A 163 2.92 -21.27 44.71
CA ARG A 163 2.04 -20.24 45.30
C ARG A 163 2.72 -18.88 45.12
N ILE A 164 2.37 -18.17 44.05
CA ILE A 164 2.62 -16.73 43.96
C ILE A 164 1.67 -16.09 44.98
N SER A 165 2.23 -15.41 45.98
CA SER A 165 1.50 -14.76 47.07
C SER A 165 0.47 -13.76 46.51
N GLU A 166 -0.81 -14.10 46.69
CA GLU A 166 -1.97 -13.23 46.50
C GLU A 166 -1.82 -11.99 47.37
N SER A 167 -1.49 -10.85 46.76
CA SER A 167 -1.58 -9.53 47.41
C SER A 167 -2.31 -8.48 46.59
N PHE A 168 -2.81 -8.83 45.40
CA PHE A 168 -3.61 -7.90 44.58
C PHE A 168 -4.70 -8.66 43.81
N LYS A 169 -5.81 -8.91 44.49
CA LYS A 169 -7.04 -9.38 43.86
C LYS A 169 -8.21 -8.67 44.52
N MET A 170 -8.42 -7.43 44.12
CA MET A 170 -9.64 -6.70 44.44
C MET A 170 -10.76 -7.24 43.54
N GLU A 171 -11.86 -7.57 44.21
CA GLU A 171 -13.06 -8.19 43.66
C GLU A 171 -13.78 -7.26 42.68
N ALA A 172 -14.25 -7.85 41.58
CA ALA A 172 -15.25 -7.27 40.70
C ALA A 172 -16.19 -8.41 40.27
N GLU A 173 -17.09 -8.79 41.17
CA GLU A 173 -18.31 -9.50 40.83
C GLU A 173 -19.49 -8.54 40.97
N GLY A 174 -20.32 -8.47 39.94
CA GLY A 174 -21.48 -7.58 39.90
C GLY A 174 -22.19 -7.67 38.56
N GLY A 175 -22.82 -8.83 38.29
CA GLY A 175 -23.79 -8.97 37.22
C GLY A 175 -25.06 -8.19 37.55
N THR A 176 -25.55 -7.40 36.59
CA THR A 176 -26.84 -6.70 36.70
C THR A 176 -27.91 -7.48 35.92
N THR A 177 -28.82 -8.09 36.66
CA THR A 177 -30.18 -8.41 36.22
C THR A 177 -31.10 -7.29 36.74
N VAL A 178 -32.02 -6.86 35.89
CA VAL A 178 -32.99 -5.78 36.12
C VAL A 178 -33.95 -6.12 37.26
N GLN A 179 -34.09 -5.26 38.26
CA GLN A 179 -35.40 -4.92 38.85
C GLN A 179 -35.37 -3.59 39.61
N GLU A 180 -36.58 -3.05 39.70
CA GLU A 180 -37.02 -1.70 40.01
C GLU A 180 -37.14 -1.43 41.52
N TYR A 181 -37.22 -0.14 41.87
CA TYR A 181 -37.64 0.49 43.14
C TYR A 181 -36.61 0.88 44.22
N GLN A 182 -36.70 2.20 44.48
CA GLN A 182 -36.66 2.94 45.75
C GLN A 182 -35.34 3.34 46.41
N VAL A 183 -35.17 4.67 46.37
CA VAL A 183 -34.43 5.56 47.27
C VAL A 183 -34.76 5.24 48.73
N GLU A 184 -33.73 5.04 49.58
CA GLU A 184 -33.56 5.72 50.88
C GLU A 184 -32.06 5.73 51.29
N ASP A 185 -31.78 6.74 52.09
CA ASP A 185 -30.52 7.23 52.66
C ASP A 185 -29.92 6.25 53.69
N GLU A 186 -28.59 6.11 53.74
CA GLU A 186 -27.82 6.16 54.99
C GLU A 186 -26.31 5.91 54.78
N SER A 187 -25.55 6.79 55.44
CA SER A 187 -24.10 6.84 55.59
C SER A 187 -23.49 5.65 56.32
N VAL A 188 -22.35 5.12 55.84
CA VAL A 188 -21.34 4.49 56.71
C VAL A 188 -19.91 4.81 56.24
N ILE A 189 -19.16 5.38 57.17
CA ILE A 189 -17.74 5.73 57.16
C ILE A 189 -16.90 4.45 57.24
N VAL A 190 -15.93 4.22 56.34
CA VAL A 190 -14.76 3.35 56.64
C VAL A 190 -13.46 3.90 56.05
N ALA A 191 -12.67 4.46 56.96
CA ALA A 191 -11.21 4.54 57.09
C ALA A 191 -10.27 4.32 55.88
N ASN A 192 -9.61 5.43 55.53
CA ASN A 192 -8.19 5.61 55.18
C ASN A 192 -7.25 4.42 55.46
N VAL A 193 -6.55 3.98 54.41
CA VAL A 193 -5.16 3.52 54.49
C VAL A 193 -4.34 4.31 53.47
N SER A 194 -3.66 5.35 53.97
CA SER A 194 -2.73 6.17 53.22
C SER A 194 -1.49 5.35 52.85
N ASN A 195 -1.31 5.08 51.56
CA ASN A 195 0.00 4.84 50.97
C ASN A 195 0.32 6.07 50.12
N GLU A 196 1.00 7.03 50.73
CA GLU A 196 1.54 8.20 50.04
C GLU A 196 2.66 7.75 49.10
N VAL A 197 2.27 7.41 47.86
CA VAL A 197 3.18 7.49 46.73
C VAL A 197 3.30 8.98 46.39
N PRO A 198 4.52 9.56 46.33
CA PRO A 198 4.68 10.97 46.01
C PRO A 198 3.98 11.25 44.68
N ALA A 199 3.00 12.15 44.70
CA ALA A 199 2.38 12.69 43.52
C ALA A 199 3.41 13.55 42.78
N GLU A 200 4.28 12.88 42.01
CA GLU A 200 5.00 13.52 40.92
C GLU A 200 3.93 14.10 39.99
N SER A 201 3.83 15.43 39.97
CA SER A 201 3.00 16.12 39.01
C SER A 201 3.31 15.57 37.61
N PRO A 202 2.30 15.27 36.78
CA PRO A 202 2.52 14.81 35.43
C PRO A 202 3.20 15.94 34.67
N VAL A 203 4.53 15.96 34.68
CA VAL A 203 5.34 16.72 33.75
C VAL A 203 4.81 16.27 32.40
N LEU A 204 4.16 17.19 31.66
CA LEU A 204 3.65 16.95 30.32
C LEU A 204 4.83 16.45 29.50
N ALA A 205 4.95 15.12 29.43
CA ALA A 205 6.05 14.49 28.72
C ALA A 205 5.89 14.92 27.28
N ILE A 206 6.82 15.75 26.81
CA ILE A 206 6.81 16.27 25.45
C ILE A 206 6.97 15.06 24.53
N TYR A 207 5.85 14.57 24.00
CA TYR A 207 5.82 13.43 23.09
C TYR A 207 6.49 13.85 21.78
N ARG A 208 7.69 13.32 21.54
CA ARG A 208 8.41 13.54 20.29
C ARG A 208 8.03 12.43 19.31
N HIS A 209 7.47 12.83 18.18
CA HIS A 209 7.12 11.92 17.08
C HIS A 209 8.34 11.11 16.67
N VAL A 210 8.14 9.81 16.47
CA VAL A 210 9.23 8.94 16.00
C VAL A 210 9.50 9.30 14.55
N LYS A 211 10.75 9.62 14.21
CA LYS A 211 11.16 9.87 12.83
C LYS A 211 11.64 8.57 12.16
N PRO A 212 11.41 8.36 10.86
CA PRO A 212 11.92 7.19 10.15
C PRO A 212 13.45 7.27 10.06
N THR A 213 14.15 6.57 10.95
CA THR A 213 15.62 6.49 10.92
C THR A 213 16.07 5.29 10.08
N PRO A 214 17.24 5.36 9.41
CA PRO A 214 17.77 4.22 8.65
C PRO A 214 17.88 2.95 9.49
N SER A 215 18.28 3.07 10.76
CA SER A 215 18.36 1.95 11.70
C SER A 215 16.99 1.29 11.93
N LEU A 216 15.91 2.07 11.98
CA LEU A 216 14.55 1.56 12.15
C LEU A 216 14.04 0.93 10.85
N LEU A 217 14.29 1.57 9.70
CA LEU A 217 13.90 1.06 8.38
C LEU A 217 14.58 -0.27 8.02
N LYS A 218 15.80 -0.53 8.50
CA LYS A 218 16.48 -1.83 8.35
C LYS A 218 15.68 -3.01 8.91
N HIS A 219 14.84 -2.77 9.93
CA HIS A 219 14.01 -3.80 10.56
C HIS A 219 12.63 -3.95 9.91
N ILE A 220 12.30 -3.09 8.95
CA ILE A 220 11.04 -3.13 8.21
C ILE A 220 11.28 -3.85 6.89
N ASP A 221 10.68 -5.03 6.74
CA ASP A 221 10.62 -5.76 5.49
C ASP A 221 9.58 -5.13 4.54
N GLU A 222 9.63 -5.51 3.26
CA GLU A 222 8.71 -5.01 2.24
C GLU A 222 7.25 -5.26 2.62
N LYS A 223 6.93 -6.45 3.13
CA LYS A 223 5.57 -6.83 3.52
C LYS A 223 5.04 -5.96 4.66
N THR A 224 5.86 -5.66 5.67
CA THR A 224 5.46 -4.73 6.74
C THR A 224 5.34 -3.31 6.21
N ALA A 225 6.22 -2.88 5.29
CA ALA A 225 6.12 -1.55 4.68
C ALA A 225 4.81 -1.36 3.91
N LEU A 226 4.43 -2.32 3.06
CA LEU A 226 3.14 -2.32 2.35
C LEU A 226 1.97 -2.29 3.33
N HIS A 227 2.03 -3.10 4.39
CA HIS A 227 0.96 -3.16 5.40
C HIS A 227 0.83 -1.85 6.19
N LEU A 228 1.93 -1.16 6.47
CA LEU A 228 1.93 0.17 7.08
C LEU A 228 1.38 1.24 6.13
N LEU A 229 1.71 1.16 4.84
CA LEU A 229 1.14 2.06 3.83
C LEU A 229 -0.37 1.86 3.69
N MET A 230 -0.87 0.63 3.78
CA MET A 230 -2.31 0.36 3.89
C MET A 230 -2.93 1.05 5.10
N TYR A 231 -2.25 1.07 6.26
CA TYR A 231 -2.73 1.81 7.43
C TYR A 231 -2.75 3.32 7.20
N PHE A 232 -1.71 3.89 6.58
CA PHE A 232 -1.71 5.31 6.21
C PHE A 232 -2.86 5.66 5.25
N THR A 233 -3.13 4.84 4.25
CA THR A 233 -4.31 5.02 3.37
C THR A 233 -5.60 5.08 4.17
N HIS A 234 -5.78 4.16 5.12
CA HIS A 234 -6.95 4.15 5.99
C HIS A 234 -7.04 5.40 6.88
N TRP A 235 -5.94 5.84 7.49
CA TRP A 235 -5.91 7.02 8.34
C TRP A 235 -6.15 8.32 7.56
N ILE A 236 -5.64 8.43 6.33
CA ILE A 236 -5.95 9.56 5.43
C ILE A 236 -7.44 9.60 5.13
N ASN A 237 -8.02 8.47 4.73
CA ASN A 237 -9.46 8.40 4.44
C ASN A 237 -10.32 8.71 5.68
N LEU A 238 -9.91 8.23 6.86
CA LEU A 238 -10.61 8.54 8.10
C LEU A 238 -10.54 10.04 8.41
N HIS A 239 -9.38 10.66 8.22
CA HIS A 239 -9.22 12.11 8.39
C HIS A 239 -10.12 12.91 7.43
N LEU A 240 -10.22 12.48 6.18
CA LEU A 240 -11.10 13.09 5.18
C LEU A 240 -12.59 12.95 5.55
N SER A 241 -13.00 11.79 6.07
CA SER A 241 -14.38 11.57 6.52
C SER A 241 -14.73 12.34 7.80
N SER A 242 -13.77 12.52 8.72
CA SER A 242 -13.97 13.23 9.98
C SER A 242 -14.10 14.75 9.84
N SER A 243 -13.98 15.30 8.63
CA SER A 243 -14.19 16.74 8.40
C SER A 243 -15.66 17.18 8.52
N SER A 244 -16.61 16.24 8.67
CA SER A 244 -18.02 16.55 8.93
C SER A 244 -18.33 16.60 10.44
N ASP A 245 -18.93 17.70 10.89
CA ASP A 245 -19.17 18.22 12.25
C ASP A 245 -19.57 17.29 13.44
N SER A 246 -19.74 15.97 13.28
CA SER A 246 -20.47 15.15 14.26
C SER A 246 -19.64 14.26 15.20
N ASP A 247 -18.35 14.04 14.98
CA ASP A 247 -17.54 13.11 15.79
C ASP A 247 -16.21 13.71 16.29
N PRO A 248 -15.64 13.24 17.42
CA PRO A 248 -14.36 13.72 17.90
C PRO A 248 -13.30 13.51 16.81
N PRO A 249 -12.58 14.57 16.40
CA PRO A 249 -11.76 14.53 15.20
C PRO A 249 -10.64 13.50 15.37
N PHE A 250 -10.54 12.57 14.42
CA PHE A 250 -9.37 11.70 14.32
C PHE A 250 -8.11 12.58 14.31
N PRO A 251 -7.02 12.19 15.01
CA PRO A 251 -5.89 13.11 15.18
C PRO A 251 -5.30 13.48 13.82
N ARG A 252 -5.06 14.79 13.64
CA ARG A 252 -4.61 15.36 12.36
C ARG A 252 -3.30 14.72 11.90
N LEU A 253 -3.18 14.51 10.59
CA LEU A 253 -1.97 14.00 9.98
C LEU A 253 -0.86 15.05 10.01
N ARG A 254 0.30 14.67 10.54
CA ARG A 254 1.49 15.52 10.67
C ARG A 254 2.49 15.28 9.55
N GLN A 255 3.43 16.20 9.40
CA GLN A 255 4.52 16.11 8.44
C GLN A 255 5.43 14.88 8.67
N THR A 256 5.57 14.43 9.92
CA THR A 256 6.28 13.20 10.26
C THR A 256 5.62 11.96 9.62
N HIS A 257 4.29 11.93 9.49
CA HIS A 257 3.59 10.85 8.79
C HIS A 257 3.93 10.83 7.30
N ALA A 258 4.04 11.99 6.65
CA ALA A 258 4.49 12.05 5.25
C ALA A 258 5.93 11.55 5.08
N GLN A 259 6.82 11.89 6.01
CA GLN A 259 8.19 11.37 6.03
C GLN A 259 8.20 9.84 6.17
N TRP A 260 7.32 9.29 7.01
CA TRP A 260 7.14 7.85 7.14
C TRP A 260 6.65 7.21 5.86
N ILE A 261 5.60 7.75 5.24
CA ILE A 261 5.10 7.24 3.95
C ILE A 261 6.21 7.23 2.91
N PHE A 262 6.92 8.35 2.75
CA PHE A 262 8.06 8.48 1.83
C PHE A 262 9.16 7.45 2.12
N ALA A 263 9.52 7.28 3.39
CA ALA A 263 10.55 6.32 3.80
C ALA A 263 10.10 4.87 3.57
N LEU A 264 8.84 4.53 3.82
CA LEU A 264 8.29 3.19 3.59
C LEU A 264 8.24 2.86 2.10
N LEU A 265 7.94 3.83 1.22
CA LEU A 265 8.01 3.65 -0.23
C LEU A 265 9.42 3.23 -0.69
N THR A 266 10.50 3.64 0.00
CA THR A 266 11.87 3.19 -0.34
C THR A 266 12.09 1.70 -0.08
N ARG A 267 11.27 1.06 0.76
CA ARG A 267 11.38 -0.36 1.11
C ARG A 267 10.63 -1.29 0.15
N ILE A 268 9.78 -0.74 -0.72
CA ILE A 268 9.04 -1.50 -1.73
C ILE A 268 9.92 -1.71 -2.95
N GLU A 269 9.88 -2.88 -3.56
CA GLU A 269 10.65 -3.21 -4.77
C GLU A 269 10.16 -2.49 -6.03
N GLU A 270 10.95 -2.56 -7.12
CA GLU A 270 10.57 -1.98 -8.43
C GLU A 270 9.50 -2.86 -9.11
N HIS A 271 9.57 -4.17 -8.90
CA HIS A 271 8.58 -5.12 -9.38
C HIS A 271 7.59 -5.42 -8.25
N VAL A 272 6.37 -4.93 -8.41
CA VAL A 272 5.32 -5.02 -7.40
C VAL A 272 4.18 -5.87 -7.97
N SER A 273 3.57 -6.71 -7.12
CA SER A 273 2.41 -7.53 -7.51
C SER A 273 1.21 -6.65 -7.89
N ALA A 274 0.25 -7.20 -8.62
CA ALA A 274 -0.96 -6.45 -9.01
C ALA A 274 -1.76 -5.96 -7.79
N ASP A 275 -1.84 -6.77 -6.73
CA ASP A 275 -2.55 -6.45 -5.49
C ASP A 275 -1.84 -5.32 -4.71
N ASP A 276 -0.52 -5.40 -4.60
CA ASP A 276 0.28 -4.37 -3.94
C ASP A 276 0.29 -3.06 -4.75
N MET A 277 0.24 -3.14 -6.09
CA MET A 277 0.07 -1.98 -6.95
C MET A 277 -1.29 -1.30 -6.72
N SER A 278 -2.35 -2.09 -6.55
CA SER A 278 -3.69 -1.59 -6.19
C SER A 278 -3.64 -0.81 -4.86
N LEU A 279 -2.92 -1.32 -3.86
CA LEU A 279 -2.69 -0.63 -2.58
C LEU A 279 -1.97 0.72 -2.77
N LEU A 280 -0.89 0.76 -3.57
CA LEU A 280 -0.17 2.01 -3.87
C LEU A 280 -1.05 3.02 -4.60
N ARG A 281 -1.88 2.57 -5.56
CA ARG A 281 -2.85 3.43 -6.25
C ARG A 281 -3.89 4.00 -5.28
N ASN A 282 -4.38 3.20 -4.34
CA ASN A 282 -5.32 3.66 -3.32
C ASN A 282 -4.69 4.68 -2.36
N LEU A 283 -3.42 4.49 -1.99
CA LEU A 283 -2.66 5.48 -1.23
C LEU A 283 -2.53 6.80 -2.01
N ALA A 284 -2.11 6.73 -3.28
CA ALA A 284 -1.99 7.91 -4.13
C ALA A 284 -3.32 8.66 -4.23
N ARG A 285 -4.44 7.97 -4.47
CA ARG A 285 -5.78 8.59 -4.50
C ARG A 285 -6.15 9.24 -3.18
N ALA A 286 -5.89 8.58 -2.05
CA ALA A 286 -6.11 9.19 -0.74
C ALA A 286 -5.29 10.47 -0.56
N CYS A 287 -4.02 10.48 -0.98
CA CYS A 287 -3.18 11.68 -0.98
C CYS A 287 -3.69 12.77 -1.93
N ILE A 288 -4.25 12.42 -3.11
CA ILE A 288 -4.84 13.39 -4.04
C ILE A 288 -6.12 14.00 -3.45
N SER A 289 -6.97 13.20 -2.81
CA SER A 289 -8.15 13.72 -2.11
C SER A 289 -7.77 14.68 -0.98
N LEU A 290 -6.77 14.31 -0.17
CA LEU A 290 -6.20 15.17 0.88
C LEU A 290 -5.57 16.45 0.32
N LEU A 291 -4.90 16.35 -0.83
CA LEU A 291 -4.38 17.51 -1.53
C LEU A 291 -5.50 18.48 -1.92
N GLY A 292 -6.64 17.96 -2.40
CA GLY A 292 -7.82 18.76 -2.73
C GLY A 292 -8.30 19.58 -1.54
N THR A 293 -8.47 18.95 -0.37
CA THR A 293 -8.91 19.64 0.85
C THR A 293 -7.89 20.67 1.33
N LEU A 294 -6.60 20.34 1.31
CA LEU A 294 -5.52 21.27 1.71
C LEU A 294 -5.43 22.51 0.80
N ILE A 295 -5.68 22.35 -0.50
CA ILE A 295 -5.71 23.48 -1.45
C ILE A 295 -6.94 24.36 -1.20
N GLN A 296 -8.09 23.75 -0.91
CA GLN A 296 -9.34 24.46 -0.60
C GLN A 296 -9.21 25.25 0.71
N GLU A 297 -8.64 24.66 1.76
CA GLU A 297 -8.41 25.32 3.06
C GLU A 297 -7.39 26.47 2.98
N LYS A 298 -6.44 26.42 2.05
CA LYS A 298 -5.38 27.45 1.92
C LYS A 298 -5.85 28.72 1.19
N ALA A 299 -7.04 28.73 0.60
CA ALA A 299 -7.59 29.90 -0.06
C ALA A 299 -8.28 30.86 0.95
N PRO A 300 -8.19 32.18 0.73
CA PRO A 300 -7.24 33.12 1.30
C PRO A 300 -7.70 33.71 2.66
N GLU A 301 -7.16 33.23 3.77
CA GLU A 301 -7.05 34.07 4.98
C GLU A 301 -5.61 34.57 5.08
N ALA A 302 -5.34 35.65 4.34
CA ALA A 302 -4.14 36.46 4.50
C ALA A 302 -4.22 37.23 5.84
N SER A 303 -4.07 36.52 6.95
CA SER A 303 -3.69 37.14 8.21
C SER A 303 -2.38 36.53 8.68
N GLU A 304 -1.30 37.21 8.29
CA GLU A 304 0.05 36.98 8.77
C GLU A 304 0.14 37.41 10.23
N THR A 305 -0.29 36.58 11.17
CA THR A 305 0.14 36.73 12.56
C THR A 305 0.08 35.37 13.24
N GLU A 306 1.08 35.10 14.06
CA GLU A 306 1.16 34.10 15.14
C GLU A 306 2.22 32.99 14.96
N PRO A 307 2.77 32.50 16.08
CA PRO A 307 4.21 32.46 16.35
C PRO A 307 4.81 31.06 16.19
N GLU A 308 6.14 31.04 16.19
CA GLU A 308 7.03 29.87 16.18
C GLU A 308 6.89 28.98 17.43
N THR A 309 5.70 28.40 17.69
CA THR A 309 5.63 27.28 18.62
C THR A 309 6.16 26.02 17.93
N GLU A 310 7.09 25.32 18.59
CA GLU A 310 7.80 24.10 18.17
C GLU A 310 6.88 22.86 17.92
N THR A 311 5.67 23.06 17.43
CA THR A 311 4.77 21.97 17.06
C THR A 311 5.09 21.51 15.64
N ASP A 312 5.33 20.21 15.48
CA ASP A 312 5.54 19.61 14.16
C ASP A 312 4.43 20.04 13.18
N PRO A 313 4.78 20.57 11.98
CA PRO A 313 3.80 21.08 11.03
C PRO A 313 2.89 19.95 10.53
N TRP A 314 1.69 20.31 10.07
CA TRP A 314 0.79 19.36 9.41
C TRP A 314 1.36 18.93 8.06
N ILE A 315 0.79 17.84 7.53
CA ILE A 315 1.14 17.40 6.18
C ILE A 315 0.85 18.52 5.17
N ASP A 316 1.85 18.87 4.36
CA ASP A 316 1.75 19.95 3.38
C ASP A 316 1.41 19.44 1.97
N VAL A 317 0.98 20.39 1.12
CA VAL A 317 0.70 20.18 -0.31
C VAL A 317 1.90 19.56 -1.03
N CYS A 318 3.11 20.00 -0.71
CA CYS A 318 4.34 19.49 -1.31
C CYS A 318 4.56 18.01 -1.01
N SER A 319 4.31 17.56 0.21
CA SER A 319 4.46 16.16 0.62
C SER A 319 3.49 15.24 -0.10
N CYS A 320 2.22 15.64 -0.22
CA CYS A 320 1.23 14.91 -1.01
C CYS A 320 1.70 14.75 -2.47
N TRP A 321 2.18 15.84 -3.08
CA TRP A 321 2.71 15.79 -4.44
C TRP A 321 3.96 14.92 -4.59
N MET A 322 4.86 14.92 -3.60
CA MET A 322 6.02 14.02 -3.61
C MET A 322 5.57 12.55 -3.62
N ILE A 323 4.65 12.17 -2.74
CA ILE A 323 4.15 10.80 -2.64
C ILE A 323 3.47 10.37 -3.95
N VAL A 324 2.55 11.20 -4.47
CA VAL A 324 1.86 10.92 -5.74
C VAL A 324 2.84 10.82 -6.90
N SER A 325 3.77 11.77 -7.02
CA SER A 325 4.75 11.79 -8.13
C SER A 325 5.67 10.58 -8.11
N LEU A 326 6.04 10.09 -6.93
CA LEU A 326 6.81 8.87 -6.81
C LEU A 326 6.01 7.65 -7.26
N ILE A 327 4.78 7.50 -6.79
CA ILE A 327 3.92 6.36 -7.17
C ILE A 327 3.71 6.33 -8.68
N VAL A 328 3.42 7.49 -9.28
CA VAL A 328 3.19 7.60 -10.72
C VAL A 328 4.47 7.43 -11.54
N GLY A 329 5.55 8.12 -11.15
CA GLY A 329 6.79 8.16 -11.92
C GLY A 329 7.61 6.89 -11.80
N PHE A 330 7.74 6.35 -10.59
CA PHE A 330 8.58 5.19 -10.32
C PHE A 330 7.90 3.86 -10.69
N TRP A 331 6.59 3.73 -10.49
CA TRP A 331 5.83 2.52 -10.82
C TRP A 331 4.92 2.66 -12.05
N GLY A 332 5.09 3.72 -12.84
CA GLY A 332 4.46 3.90 -14.15
C GLY A 332 2.94 4.15 -14.14
N GLN A 333 2.34 4.54 -13.01
CA GLN A 333 0.90 4.74 -12.85
C GLN A 333 0.40 6.08 -13.41
N ARG A 334 0.63 6.33 -14.71
CA ARG A 334 0.40 7.64 -15.37
C ARG A 334 -1.05 8.11 -15.35
N ASP A 335 -2.00 7.19 -15.23
CA ASP A 335 -3.43 7.49 -15.21
C ASP A 335 -3.86 8.30 -13.99
N LEU A 336 -3.14 8.19 -12.86
CA LEU A 336 -3.44 8.95 -11.64
C LEU A 336 -3.24 10.47 -11.80
N TRP A 337 -2.53 10.93 -12.84
CA TRP A 337 -2.49 12.36 -13.16
C TRP A 337 -3.86 12.89 -13.58
N MET A 338 -4.68 12.06 -14.25
CA MET A 338 -6.05 12.43 -14.62
C MET A 338 -6.93 12.57 -13.37
N ASP A 339 -6.80 11.65 -12.40
CA ASP A 339 -7.49 11.73 -11.11
C ASP A 339 -7.14 13.04 -10.38
N ALA A 340 -5.86 13.42 -10.38
CA ALA A 340 -5.39 14.67 -9.78
C ALA A 340 -5.92 15.91 -10.49
N GLU A 341 -5.88 15.94 -11.82
CA GLU A 341 -6.46 17.03 -12.62
C GLU A 341 -7.97 17.17 -12.39
N GLU A 342 -8.69 16.05 -12.26
CA GLU A 342 -10.12 16.07 -11.98
C GLU A 342 -10.42 16.69 -10.61
N ILE A 343 -9.69 16.30 -9.56
CA ILE A 343 -9.88 16.84 -8.22
C ILE A 343 -9.55 18.33 -8.17
N LEU A 344 -8.44 18.77 -8.78
CA LEU A 344 -8.08 20.19 -8.86
C LEU A 344 -9.10 21.02 -9.66
N ARG A 345 -9.74 20.42 -10.68
CA ARG A 345 -10.80 21.09 -11.44
C ARG A 345 -12.05 21.28 -10.58
N LYS A 346 -12.39 20.30 -9.73
CA LYS A 346 -13.54 20.38 -8.81
C LYS A 346 -13.32 21.46 -7.76
N THR A 347 -12.16 21.48 -7.10
CA THR A 347 -11.88 22.45 -6.03
C THR A 347 -11.91 23.90 -6.54
N ARG A 348 -11.49 24.16 -7.79
CA ARG A 348 -11.57 25.49 -8.41
C ARG A 348 -12.99 25.98 -8.69
N LEU A 349 -13.95 25.08 -8.90
CA LEU A 349 -15.34 25.47 -9.18
C LEU A 349 -16.12 25.84 -7.92
N GLU A 350 -15.62 25.44 -6.75
CA GLU A 350 -16.27 25.69 -5.45
C GLU A 350 -15.76 26.97 -4.77
N THR A 351 -14.62 27.51 -5.21
CA THR A 351 -14.06 28.82 -4.83
C THR A 351 -14.48 29.91 -5.81
#